data_AF-A0AAP0RSI5-F1
#
_entry.id   AF-A0AAP0RSI5-F1
#
_cell.length_a   1.000
_cell.length_b   1.000
_cell.length_c   1.000
_cell.angle_alpha   90.00
_cell.angle_beta   90.00
_cell.angle_gamma   90.00
#
_symmetry.space_group_name_H-M   'P 1'
#
loop_
_entity.id
_entity.type
_entity.pdbx_description
1 polymer ?
#
loop_
_entity_poly.entity_id
_entity_poly.type
_entity_poly.pdbx_seq_one_letter_code
_entity_poly.pdbx_strand_id
1 'polypeptide(L)'
;MMRYVSKVSEWHLGFRKLNLCSMYATSCAKFSEDLPKDNPVSDMLLDSFGRLHTYLRISLTERCNLRCQYCMPAEGVELTPGPQLLSQNEIVRLANLFVSSGVDKIRLTGGEPTIRKDIEDICLQLSNLKGLKTLAMTTNGITLARKLPKLKECGLSSVNISLDTLVPAKFEFMTRRKGHERVLESINAAISVGYNPVKVNCVVMRGFNDDEICDFVELTREKPINIRFIEFMPFDGNVWNVKKLVPYSEMLDRVVKRFPGLKRLQDHPTDTAKNFKNSTSS
;
A
#
# COMPACT_ATOMS: atom_id res chain seq x y z
N MET A 1 -8.90 1.07 -8.14
CA MET A 1 -10.17 0.57 -7.58
C MET A 1 -9.91 -0.83 -7.04
N MET A 2 -9.72 -0.99 -5.72
CA MET A 2 -9.43 -2.30 -5.10
C MET A 2 -10.71 -3.12 -5.08
N ARG A 3 -10.71 -4.30 -5.70
CA ARG A 3 -11.77 -5.31 -5.54
C ARG A 3 -11.24 -6.39 -4.60
N TYR A 4 -11.97 -6.65 -3.52
CA TYR A 4 -11.73 -7.77 -2.62
C TYR A 4 -12.00 -9.08 -3.37
N VAL A 5 -11.11 -10.06 -3.24
CA VAL A 5 -11.43 -11.44 -3.61
C VAL A 5 -12.08 -12.08 -2.39
N SER A 6 -13.41 -12.08 -2.35
CA SER A 6 -14.17 -12.96 -1.47
C SER A 6 -14.38 -14.31 -2.15
N LYS A 7 -14.36 -15.36 -1.32
CA LYS A 7 -14.55 -16.78 -1.63
C LYS A 7 -15.60 -17.00 -2.74
N VAL A 8 -15.19 -17.62 -3.86
CA VAL A 8 -16.11 -18.03 -4.93
C VAL A 8 -16.86 -19.28 -4.46
N SER A 9 -18.16 -19.14 -4.17
CA SER A 9 -19.08 -20.26 -4.05
C SER A 9 -19.90 -20.38 -5.34
N GLU A 10 -19.67 -21.49 -6.04
CA GLU A 10 -20.48 -22.21 -7.04
C GLU A 10 -21.64 -21.47 -7.73
N TRP A 11 -21.51 -21.29 -9.05
CA TRP A 11 -22.63 -21.03 -9.96
C TRP A 11 -22.96 -22.29 -10.75
N HIS A 12 -24.19 -22.77 -10.61
CA HIS A 12 -24.77 -23.86 -11.40
C HIS A 12 -24.97 -23.43 -12.86
N LEU A 13 -24.58 -24.30 -13.79
CA LEU A 13 -24.82 -24.15 -15.22
C LEU A 13 -26.32 -24.22 -15.54
N GLY A 14 -26.84 -23.17 -16.17
CA GLY A 14 -28.15 -23.13 -16.81
C GLY A 14 -28.04 -22.66 -18.24
N PHE A 15 -27.98 -23.60 -19.18
CA PHE A 15 -28.09 -23.35 -20.62
C PHE A 15 -29.51 -22.85 -20.97
N ARG A 16 -29.63 -21.69 -21.63
CA ARG A 16 -30.72 -21.43 -22.58
C ARG A 16 -30.22 -20.56 -23.75
N LYS A 17 -30.26 -21.14 -24.95
CA LYS A 17 -30.17 -20.47 -26.25
C LYS A 17 -31.35 -19.52 -26.43
N LEU A 18 -31.13 -18.37 -27.06
CA LEU A 18 -32.06 -17.74 -27.99
C LEU A 18 -31.29 -16.79 -28.92
N ASN A 19 -31.42 -17.05 -30.23
CA ASN A 19 -30.96 -16.21 -31.34
C ASN A 19 -31.90 -15.01 -31.51
N LEU A 20 -31.38 -13.85 -31.94
CA LEU A 20 -31.66 -13.23 -33.26
C LEU A 20 -31.07 -11.81 -33.37
N CYS A 21 -30.14 -11.68 -34.33
CA CYS A 21 -29.97 -10.64 -35.34
C CYS A 21 -30.22 -9.14 -34.98
N SER A 22 -29.16 -8.32 -35.12
CA SER A 22 -29.20 -7.17 -36.02
C SER A 22 -27.80 -6.71 -36.39
N MET A 23 -27.60 -6.52 -37.68
CA MET A 23 -26.39 -6.08 -38.38
C MET A 23 -25.93 -4.70 -37.94
N TYR A 24 -24.62 -4.54 -37.68
CA TYR A 24 -23.82 -3.40 -38.13
C TYR A 24 -22.38 -3.87 -38.35
N ALA A 25 -21.99 -3.95 -39.62
CA ALA A 25 -20.62 -4.22 -40.02
C ALA A 25 -19.82 -2.90 -39.98
N THR A 26 -18.73 -2.88 -39.20
CA THR A 26 -17.64 -1.93 -39.41
C THR A 26 -16.32 -2.60 -39.03
N SER A 27 -15.53 -2.89 -40.07
CA SER A 27 -14.07 -3.06 -40.07
C SER A 27 -13.46 -4.01 -39.03
N CYS A 28 -13.35 -5.29 -39.40
CA CYS A 28 -12.38 -6.20 -38.80
C CYS A 28 -10.96 -5.69 -39.09
N ALA A 29 -10.36 -4.97 -38.14
CA ALA A 29 -8.90 -4.88 -38.07
C ALA A 29 -8.39 -6.30 -37.83
N LYS A 30 -7.73 -6.87 -38.84
CA LYS A 30 -7.04 -8.16 -38.70
C LYS A 30 -6.05 -8.02 -37.56
N PHE A 31 -6.31 -8.68 -36.44
CA PHE A 31 -5.27 -8.92 -35.45
C PHE A 31 -4.18 -9.71 -36.15
N SER A 32 -2.98 -9.13 -36.22
CA SER A 32 -1.81 -9.86 -36.68
C SER A 32 -1.57 -11.01 -35.72
N GLU A 33 -1.90 -12.22 -36.16
CA GLU A 33 -1.35 -13.44 -35.61
C GLU A 33 0.18 -13.35 -35.79
N ASP A 34 0.90 -13.41 -34.67
CA ASP A 34 2.35 -13.57 -34.49
C ASP A 34 3.00 -12.42 -33.71
N LEU A 35 2.71 -12.39 -32.41
CA LEU A 35 3.65 -11.88 -31.41
C LEU A 35 4.40 -13.09 -30.82
N PRO A 36 5.74 -13.04 -30.70
CA PRO A 36 6.53 -14.13 -30.10
C PRO A 36 6.03 -14.43 -28.68
N LYS A 37 5.58 -15.66 -28.44
CA LYS A 37 5.11 -16.18 -27.14
C LYS A 37 6.26 -16.50 -26.18
N ASP A 38 7.24 -15.61 -26.08
CA ASP A 38 8.29 -15.68 -25.05
C ASP A 38 8.06 -14.64 -23.96
N ASN A 39 6.80 -14.40 -23.59
CA ASN A 39 6.49 -13.55 -22.46
C ASN A 39 6.40 -14.45 -21.20
N PRO A 40 7.33 -14.36 -20.24
CA PRO A 40 7.34 -15.18 -19.03
C PRO A 40 6.20 -14.83 -18.05
N VAL A 41 5.20 -14.07 -18.51
CA VAL A 41 4.15 -13.46 -17.69
C VAL A 41 2.80 -13.97 -18.19
N SER A 42 2.02 -14.54 -17.28
CA SER A 42 0.70 -15.12 -17.58
C SER A 42 -0.29 -14.06 -18.07
N ASP A 43 -1.07 -14.39 -19.10
CA ASP A 43 -2.19 -13.57 -19.59
C ASP A 43 -3.21 -13.26 -18.48
N MET A 44 -3.28 -14.07 -17.41
CA MET A 44 -4.16 -13.82 -16.26
C MET A 44 -3.82 -12.54 -15.48
N LEU A 45 -2.62 -11.99 -15.64
CA LEU A 45 -2.21 -10.75 -14.99
C LEU A 45 -2.46 -9.51 -15.84
N LEU A 46 -2.97 -9.66 -17.07
CA LEU A 46 -3.38 -8.55 -17.91
C LEU A 46 -4.87 -8.28 -17.73
N ASP A 47 -5.21 -7.05 -17.38
CA ASP A 47 -6.61 -6.65 -17.34
C ASP A 47 -7.15 -6.20 -18.71
N SER A 48 -8.46 -5.93 -18.78
CA SER A 48 -9.15 -5.50 -20.00
C SER A 48 -8.70 -4.14 -20.53
N PHE A 49 -7.88 -3.39 -19.79
CA PHE A 49 -7.28 -2.13 -20.20
C PHE A 49 -5.80 -2.30 -20.62
N GLY A 50 -5.31 -3.55 -20.69
CA GLY A 50 -3.94 -3.88 -21.07
C GLY A 50 -2.91 -3.59 -19.98
N ARG A 51 -3.33 -3.39 -18.72
CA ARG A 51 -2.41 -3.14 -17.61
C ARG A 51 -1.95 -4.47 -17.03
N LEU A 52 -0.64 -4.58 -16.82
CA LEU A 52 -0.04 -5.75 -16.19
C LEU A 52 -0.02 -5.61 -14.65
N HIS A 53 -0.63 -6.58 -13.96
CA HIS A 53 -0.62 -6.68 -12.51
C HIS A 53 0.68 -7.30 -12.00
N THR A 54 1.65 -6.47 -11.64
CA THR A 54 2.95 -6.91 -11.11
C THR A 54 3.00 -7.00 -9.58
N TYR A 55 1.90 -6.66 -8.91
CA TYR A 55 1.87 -6.41 -7.47
C TYR A 55 0.66 -7.03 -6.77
N LEU A 56 0.92 -7.78 -5.70
CA LEU A 56 -0.10 -8.38 -4.83
C LEU A 56 -0.11 -7.71 -3.45
N ARG A 57 -1.30 -7.24 -3.02
CA ARG A 57 -1.52 -6.71 -1.67
C ARG A 57 -2.27 -7.75 -0.84
N ILE A 58 -1.70 -8.17 0.28
CA ILE A 58 -2.29 -9.19 1.16
C ILE A 58 -2.70 -8.54 2.48
N SER A 59 -4.00 -8.53 2.77
CA SER A 59 -4.54 -8.13 4.06
C SER A 59 -4.48 -9.32 5.02
N LEU A 60 -3.62 -9.23 6.03
CA LEU A 60 -3.31 -10.36 6.91
C LEU A 60 -4.26 -10.50 8.10
N THR A 61 -4.90 -9.41 8.50
CA THR A 61 -5.76 -9.35 9.68
C THR A 61 -6.64 -8.11 9.59
N GLU A 62 -7.81 -8.13 10.21
CA GLU A 62 -8.67 -6.95 10.38
C GLU A 62 -8.39 -6.22 11.71
N ARG A 63 -7.67 -6.87 12.63
CA ARG A 63 -7.34 -6.30 13.93
C ARG A 63 -6.34 -5.15 13.75
N CYS A 64 -6.53 -4.10 14.53
CA CYS A 64 -5.60 -2.98 14.64
C CYS A 64 -5.46 -2.55 16.11
N ASN A 65 -4.27 -2.12 16.49
CA ASN A 65 -3.97 -1.54 17.82
C ASN A 65 -4.23 -0.02 17.89
N LEU A 66 -4.68 0.61 16.80
CA LEU A 66 -5.16 1.99 16.73
C LEU A 66 -6.65 2.05 16.36
N ARG A 67 -7.27 3.23 16.52
CA ARG A 67 -8.67 3.52 16.14
C ARG A 67 -8.76 4.85 15.40
N CYS A 68 -7.99 4.97 14.31
CA CYS A 68 -7.85 6.23 13.59
C CYS A 68 -9.22 6.74 13.11
N GLN A 69 -9.52 8.01 13.36
CA GLN A 69 -10.84 8.60 13.07
C GLN A 69 -11.23 8.48 11.59
N TYR A 70 -10.24 8.54 10.69
CA TYR A 70 -10.43 8.33 9.26
C TYR A 70 -10.28 6.87 8.84
N CYS A 71 -10.32 5.86 9.69
CA CYS A 71 -10.10 4.47 9.24
C CYS A 71 -11.02 3.49 9.96
N MET A 72 -11.12 3.61 11.28
CA MET A 72 -11.86 2.68 12.13
C MET A 72 -12.72 3.45 13.14
N PRO A 73 -14.00 3.07 13.33
CA PRO A 73 -14.84 3.62 14.40
C PRO A 73 -14.20 3.46 15.78
N ALA A 74 -14.64 4.23 16.77
CA ALA A 74 -13.99 4.24 18.10
C ALA A 74 -14.15 2.87 18.80
N GLU A 75 -15.34 2.30 18.66
CA GLU A 75 -15.79 0.98 19.07
C GLU A 75 -15.09 -0.16 18.32
N GLY A 76 -14.45 0.13 17.18
CA GLY A 76 -13.85 -0.87 16.29
C GLY A 76 -14.81 -1.34 15.21
N VAL A 77 -14.52 -2.52 14.65
CA VAL A 77 -15.34 -3.19 13.64
C VAL A 77 -15.61 -4.62 14.09
N GLU A 78 -16.71 -5.19 13.61
CA GLU A 78 -16.94 -6.63 13.74
C GLU A 78 -15.82 -7.39 13.03
N LEU A 79 -15.27 -8.40 13.70
CA LEU A 79 -14.13 -9.15 13.19
C LEU A 79 -14.58 -10.47 12.60
N THR A 80 -14.10 -10.77 11.40
CA THR A 80 -14.27 -12.07 10.76
C THR A 80 -13.72 -13.18 11.67
N PRO A 81 -14.50 -14.26 11.92
CA PRO A 81 -14.04 -15.39 12.71
C PRO A 81 -12.73 -16.00 12.18
N GLY A 82 -11.87 -16.46 13.08
CA GLY A 82 -10.54 -16.99 12.74
C GLY A 82 -10.51 -18.01 11.58
N PRO A 83 -11.40 -19.03 11.56
CA PRO A 83 -11.44 -20.02 10.48
C PRO A 83 -11.85 -19.48 9.11
N GLN A 84 -12.39 -18.26 9.03
CA GLN A 84 -12.76 -17.60 7.78
C GLN A 84 -11.63 -16.71 7.25
N LEU A 85 -10.61 -16.43 8.07
CA LEU A 85 -9.38 -15.75 7.63
C LEU A 85 -8.42 -16.77 7.00
N LEU A 86 -7.65 -16.32 6.01
CA LEU A 86 -6.63 -17.16 5.40
C LEU A 86 -5.56 -17.55 6.42
N SER A 87 -5.35 -18.86 6.52
CA SER A 87 -4.21 -19.43 7.24
C SER A 87 -2.89 -19.04 6.59
N GLN A 88 -1.79 -19.19 7.33
CA GLN A 88 -0.45 -18.97 6.82
C GLN A 88 -0.17 -19.80 5.55
N ASN A 89 -0.56 -21.07 5.54
CA ASN A 89 -0.34 -21.97 4.41
C ASN A 89 -1.13 -21.53 3.17
N GLU A 90 -2.38 -21.06 3.35
CA GLU A 90 -3.18 -20.54 2.24
C GLU A 90 -2.61 -19.23 1.69
N ILE A 91 -2.12 -18.34 2.55
CA ILE A 91 -1.45 -17.10 2.13
C ILE A 91 -0.23 -17.41 1.26
N VAL A 92 0.63 -18.33 1.71
CA VAL A 92 1.86 -18.69 0.99
C VAL A 92 1.53 -19.40 -0.31
N ARG A 93 0.54 -20.30 -0.32
CA ARG A 93 0.06 -20.98 -1.53
C ARG A 93 -0.44 -19.98 -2.57
N LEU A 94 -1.31 -19.04 -2.18
CA LEU A 94 -1.85 -18.03 -3.08
C LEU A 94 -0.73 -17.11 -3.59
N ALA A 95 0.15 -16.64 -2.70
CA ALA A 95 1.28 -15.82 -3.08
C ALA A 95 2.18 -16.51 -4.10
N ASN A 96 2.49 -17.80 -3.91
CA ASN A 96 3.30 -18.57 -4.84
C ASN A 96 2.66 -18.66 -6.24
N LEU A 97 1.33 -18.84 -6.32
CA LEU A 97 0.61 -18.87 -7.60
C LEU A 97 0.74 -17.53 -8.33
N PHE A 98 0.54 -16.41 -7.64
CA PHE A 98 0.68 -15.08 -8.21
C PHE A 98 2.13 -14.78 -8.63
N VAL A 99 3.11 -15.13 -7.79
CA VAL A 99 4.53 -14.90 -8.09
C VAL A 99 4.98 -15.74 -9.29
N SER A 100 4.59 -17.01 -9.34
CA SER A 100 4.87 -17.90 -10.47
C SER A 100 4.20 -17.45 -11.77
N SER A 101 3.18 -16.60 -11.67
CA SER A 101 2.47 -16.03 -12.84
C SER A 101 3.06 -14.70 -13.32
N GLY A 102 4.00 -14.11 -12.58
CA GLY A 102 4.68 -12.86 -12.95
C GLY A 102 4.58 -11.71 -11.94
N VAL A 103 3.90 -11.88 -10.79
CA VAL A 103 3.93 -10.89 -9.71
C VAL A 103 5.32 -10.87 -9.08
N ASP A 104 5.99 -9.73 -9.09
CA ASP A 104 7.33 -9.59 -8.52
C ASP A 104 7.38 -8.77 -7.23
N LYS A 105 6.23 -8.27 -6.77
CA LYS A 105 6.10 -7.50 -5.52
C LYS A 105 4.90 -7.94 -4.69
N ILE A 106 5.14 -8.19 -3.40
CA ILE A 106 4.09 -8.44 -2.41
C ILE A 106 4.13 -7.33 -1.36
N ARG A 107 2.96 -6.82 -0.95
CA ARG A 107 2.82 -5.95 0.23
C ARG A 107 1.88 -6.55 1.26
N LEU A 108 2.39 -6.70 2.45
CA LEU A 108 1.65 -7.09 3.64
C LEU A 108 0.98 -5.87 4.28
N THR A 109 -0.30 -6.02 4.59
CA THR A 109 -1.15 -4.99 5.21
C THR A 109 -2.17 -5.66 6.13
N GLY A 110 -3.23 -4.95 6.52
CA GLY A 110 -4.32 -5.45 7.34
C GLY A 110 -5.11 -4.28 7.92
N GLY A 111 -5.61 -4.47 9.14
CA GLY A 111 -5.62 -3.43 10.16
C GLY A 111 -4.17 -3.08 10.48
N GLU A 112 -3.52 -3.86 11.35
CA GLU A 112 -2.08 -3.72 11.62
C GLU A 112 -1.35 -5.07 11.46
N PRO A 113 -0.50 -5.28 10.43
CA PRO A 113 0.17 -6.56 10.24
C PRO A 113 1.11 -6.96 11.39
N THR A 114 1.74 -6.01 12.09
CA THR A 114 2.74 -6.34 13.12
C THR A 114 2.16 -6.89 14.43
N ILE A 115 0.84 -6.90 14.60
CA ILE A 115 0.19 -7.57 15.74
C ILE A 115 -0.10 -9.06 15.47
N ARG A 116 0.02 -9.50 14.22
CA ARG A 116 -0.14 -10.91 13.85
C ARG A 116 1.07 -11.71 14.37
N LYS A 117 0.82 -12.80 15.08
CA LYS A 117 1.85 -13.55 15.83
C LYS A 117 2.89 -14.22 14.90
N ASP A 118 2.42 -14.78 13.80
CA ASP A 118 3.16 -15.50 12.76
C ASP A 118 3.72 -14.58 11.65
N ILE A 119 3.80 -13.27 11.87
CA ILE A 119 4.21 -12.31 10.82
C ILE A 119 5.64 -12.54 10.32
N GLU A 120 6.56 -12.94 11.20
CA GLU A 120 7.95 -13.22 10.87
C GLU A 120 8.06 -14.49 10.00
N ASP A 121 7.32 -15.54 10.36
CA ASP A 121 7.27 -16.79 9.58
C ASP A 121 6.62 -16.59 8.20
N ILE A 122 5.56 -15.78 8.12
CA ILE A 122 4.95 -15.38 6.83
C ILE A 122 5.99 -14.66 5.98
N CYS A 123 6.73 -13.70 6.53
CA CYS A 123 7.77 -12.99 5.78
C CYS A 123 8.85 -13.95 5.27
N LEU A 124 9.31 -14.87 6.12
CA LEU A 124 10.33 -15.86 5.76
C LEU A 124 9.87 -16.78 4.63
N GLN A 125 8.64 -17.29 4.68
CA GLN A 125 8.13 -18.15 3.62
C GLN A 125 7.91 -17.40 2.31
N LEU A 126 7.41 -16.16 2.38
CA LEU A 126 7.17 -15.34 1.19
C LEU A 126 8.48 -14.88 0.54
N SER A 127 9.50 -14.52 1.31
CA SER A 127 10.79 -14.07 0.76
C SER A 127 11.54 -15.18 0.03
N ASN A 128 11.26 -16.45 0.34
CA ASN A 128 11.82 -17.61 -0.34
C ASN A 128 11.10 -17.98 -1.66
N LEU A 129 10.05 -17.26 -2.05
CA LEU A 129 9.35 -17.51 -3.31
C LEU A 129 10.22 -17.08 -4.50
N LYS A 130 10.52 -18.04 -5.38
CA LYS A 130 11.30 -17.78 -6.61
C LYS A 130 10.56 -16.80 -7.52
N GLY A 131 11.21 -15.71 -7.89
CA GLY A 131 10.64 -14.65 -8.73
C GLY A 131 10.15 -13.43 -7.96
N LEU A 132 9.97 -13.53 -6.63
CA LEU A 132 9.63 -12.37 -5.81
C LEU A 132 10.86 -11.46 -5.65
N LYS A 133 10.75 -10.21 -6.10
CA LYS A 133 11.82 -9.21 -6.00
C LYS A 133 11.66 -8.30 -4.79
N THR A 134 10.43 -8.04 -4.35
CA THR A 134 10.16 -7.10 -3.26
C THR A 134 9.06 -7.61 -2.35
N LEU A 135 9.42 -7.92 -1.11
CA LEU A 135 8.49 -8.09 0.00
C LEU A 135 8.42 -6.77 0.79
N ALA A 136 7.24 -6.16 0.81
CA ALA A 136 7.00 -4.89 1.47
C ALA A 136 5.96 -5.02 2.59
N MET A 137 5.96 -4.08 3.54
CA MET A 137 4.92 -3.99 4.59
C MET A 137 4.43 -2.56 4.73
N THR A 138 3.13 -2.38 4.99
CA THR A 138 2.55 -1.12 5.48
C THR A 138 2.04 -1.31 6.89
N THR A 139 2.52 -0.49 7.81
CA THR A 139 2.26 -0.58 9.25
C THR A 139 2.13 0.81 9.86
N ASN A 140 1.39 0.95 10.95
CA ASN A 140 1.38 2.15 11.78
C ASN A 140 2.65 2.33 12.63
N GLY A 141 3.53 1.32 12.66
CA GLY A 141 4.84 1.42 13.30
C GLY A 141 4.85 1.19 14.81
N ILE A 142 3.72 1.16 15.53
CA ILE A 142 3.70 1.16 17.01
C ILE A 142 4.52 0.01 17.63
N THR A 143 4.46 -1.19 17.04
CA THR A 143 5.19 -2.38 17.53
C THR A 143 6.36 -2.76 16.64
N LEU A 144 6.67 -1.95 15.63
CA LEU A 144 7.59 -2.31 14.55
C LEU A 144 9.05 -2.35 15.02
N ALA A 145 9.51 -1.35 15.78
CA ALA A 145 10.90 -1.20 16.25
C ALA A 145 11.53 -2.54 16.68
N ARG A 146 10.84 -3.25 17.58
CA ARG A 146 11.29 -4.50 18.20
C ARG A 146 11.35 -5.68 17.23
N LYS A 147 10.59 -5.64 16.14
CA LYS A 147 10.46 -6.72 15.15
C LYS A 147 11.37 -6.52 13.95
N LEU A 148 11.86 -5.30 13.71
CA LEU A 148 12.62 -4.95 12.51
C LEU A 148 13.86 -5.82 12.26
N PRO A 149 14.72 -6.13 13.26
CA PRO A 149 15.87 -7.00 13.02
C PRO A 149 15.44 -8.35 12.46
N LYS A 150 14.45 -8.99 13.10
CA LYS A 150 13.98 -10.30 12.67
C LYS A 150 13.25 -10.26 11.33
N LEU A 151 12.41 -9.25 11.10
CA LEU A 151 11.73 -9.06 9.82
C LEU A 151 12.72 -8.86 8.67
N LYS A 152 13.82 -8.13 8.91
CA LYS A 152 14.90 -7.95 7.93
C LYS A 152 15.58 -9.27 7.59
N GLU A 153 15.92 -10.08 8.60
CA GLU A 153 16.45 -11.45 8.41
C GLU A 153 15.48 -12.34 7.62
N CYS A 154 14.17 -12.21 7.89
CA CYS A 154 13.13 -12.94 7.17
C CYS A 154 12.89 -12.41 5.74
N GLY A 155 13.70 -11.48 5.24
CA GLY A 155 13.65 -10.99 3.85
C GLY A 155 12.64 -9.87 3.61
N LEU A 156 12.12 -9.21 4.65
CA LEU A 156 11.35 -7.98 4.46
C LEU A 156 12.27 -6.89 3.88
N SER A 157 11.96 -6.45 2.67
CA SER A 157 12.84 -5.60 1.87
C SER A 157 12.46 -4.11 1.89
N SER A 158 11.20 -3.78 2.14
CA SER A 158 10.70 -2.40 2.17
C SER A 158 9.63 -2.19 3.23
N VAL A 159 9.70 -1.07 3.95
CA VAL A 159 8.69 -0.67 4.94
C VAL A 159 8.05 0.67 4.56
N ASN A 160 6.73 0.75 4.76
CA ASN A 160 5.94 1.97 4.71
C ASN A 160 5.30 2.17 6.10
N ILE A 161 5.71 3.22 6.80
CA ILE A 161 5.22 3.56 8.13
C ILE A 161 4.20 4.69 8.01
N SER A 162 2.99 4.50 8.52
CA SER A 162 1.97 5.55 8.54
C SER A 162 2.19 6.50 9.73
N LEU A 163 2.33 7.79 9.45
CA LEU A 163 2.43 8.86 10.45
C LEU A 163 1.83 10.14 9.86
N ASP A 164 0.70 10.57 10.41
CA ASP A 164 -0.08 11.70 9.86
C ASP A 164 0.24 13.04 10.51
N THR A 165 1.04 13.09 11.57
CA THR A 165 1.39 14.34 12.27
C THR A 165 2.68 14.13 13.05
N LEU A 166 3.47 15.20 13.19
CA LEU A 166 4.66 15.28 14.02
C LEU A 166 4.35 15.78 15.44
N VAL A 167 3.08 16.15 15.70
CA VAL A 167 2.62 16.68 16.98
C VAL A 167 1.97 15.55 17.80
N PRO A 168 2.52 15.17 18.98
CA PRO A 168 2.00 14.05 19.78
C PRO A 168 0.52 14.15 20.15
N ALA A 169 0.03 15.35 20.48
CA ALA A 169 -1.37 15.56 20.85
C ALA A 169 -2.32 15.36 19.65
N LYS A 170 -1.94 15.83 18.45
CA LYS A 170 -2.68 15.57 17.22
C LYS A 170 -2.67 14.08 16.89
N PHE A 171 -1.56 13.38 17.12
CA PHE A 171 -1.47 11.93 16.91
C PHE A 171 -2.46 11.17 17.81
N GLU A 172 -2.48 11.48 19.11
CA GLU A 172 -3.40 10.83 20.06
C GLU A 172 -4.86 11.14 19.71
N PHE A 173 -5.18 12.38 19.35
CA PHE A 173 -6.49 12.75 18.85
C PHE A 173 -6.89 11.92 17.62
N MET A 174 -6.03 11.87 16.61
CA MET A 174 -6.34 11.19 15.34
C MET A 174 -6.48 9.69 15.51
N THR A 175 -5.58 9.05 16.26
CA THR A 175 -5.49 7.60 16.40
C THR A 175 -6.30 7.04 17.57
N ARG A 176 -6.81 7.92 18.43
CA ARG A 176 -7.48 7.65 19.72
C ARG A 176 -6.62 6.82 20.70
N ARG A 177 -5.30 6.82 20.51
CA ARG A 177 -4.33 6.06 21.31
C ARG A 177 -3.01 6.82 21.40
N LYS A 178 -2.28 6.63 22.50
CA LYS A 178 -0.88 7.07 22.61
C LYS A 178 0.04 6.20 21.77
N GLY A 179 1.22 6.73 21.43
CA GLY A 179 2.27 5.95 20.78
C GLY A 179 3.08 6.68 19.72
N HIS A 180 2.88 7.99 19.55
CA HIS A 180 3.64 8.82 18.61
C HIS A 180 5.16 8.58 18.68
N GLU A 181 5.74 8.61 19.88
CA GLU A 181 7.18 8.37 20.09
C GLU A 181 7.64 6.99 19.60
N ARG A 182 6.81 5.95 19.76
CA ARG A 182 7.11 4.59 19.29
C ARG A 182 7.10 4.49 17.76
N VAL A 183 6.29 5.30 17.09
CA VAL A 183 6.30 5.40 15.62
C VAL A 183 7.59 6.05 15.15
N LEU A 184 8.00 7.15 15.79
CA LEU A 184 9.28 7.81 15.50
C LEU A 184 10.48 6.91 15.79
N GLU A 185 10.45 6.18 16.90
CA GLU A 185 11.44 5.14 17.24
C GLU A 185 11.51 4.09 16.12
N SER A 186 10.37 3.64 15.61
CA SER A 186 10.31 2.65 14.54
C SER A 186 10.83 3.16 13.20
N ILE A 187 10.63 4.45 12.89
CA ILE A 187 11.24 5.09 11.72
C ILE A 187 12.76 5.09 11.87
N ASN A 188 13.29 5.54 13.01
CA ASN A 188 14.72 5.57 13.27
C ASN A 188 15.32 4.15 13.26
N ALA A 189 14.68 3.19 13.93
CA ALA A 189 15.10 1.80 13.94
C ALA A 189 15.13 1.18 12.53
N ALA A 190 14.14 1.51 11.67
CA ALA A 190 14.12 1.04 10.29
C ALA A 190 15.31 1.59 9.48
N ILE A 191 15.66 2.86 9.70
CA ILE A 191 16.87 3.45 9.11
C ILE A 191 18.11 2.70 9.61
N SER A 192 18.23 2.50 10.93
CA SER A 192 19.40 1.87 11.55
C SER A 192 19.64 0.42 11.10
N VAL A 193 18.58 -0.35 10.81
CA VAL A 193 18.72 -1.72 10.27
C VAL A 193 18.88 -1.75 8.74
N GLY A 194 19.06 -0.60 8.10
CA GLY A 194 19.42 -0.49 6.69
C GLY A 194 18.25 -0.58 5.71
N TYR A 195 17.04 -0.14 6.09
CA TYR A 195 16.01 0.17 5.09
C TYR A 195 16.30 1.51 4.43
N ASN A 196 16.45 1.54 3.10
CA ASN A 196 16.73 2.76 2.37
C ASN A 196 15.96 2.80 1.02
N PRO A 197 15.03 3.76 0.83
CA PRO A 197 14.51 4.67 1.83
C PRO A 197 13.49 3.99 2.76
N VAL A 198 13.39 4.48 3.99
CA VAL A 198 12.19 4.24 4.81
C VAL A 198 11.06 5.12 4.29
N LYS A 199 9.93 4.55 3.89
CA LYS A 199 8.79 5.32 3.39
C LYS A 199 7.88 5.70 4.55
N VAL A 200 7.52 6.97 4.64
CA VAL A 200 6.53 7.48 5.60
C VAL A 200 5.33 7.97 4.84
N ASN A 201 4.16 7.40 5.12
CA ASN A 201 2.90 7.81 4.50
C ASN A 201 2.16 8.75 5.45
N CYS A 202 1.74 9.91 4.94
CA CYS A 202 0.96 10.92 5.67
C CYS A 202 -0.30 11.26 4.88
N VAL A 203 -1.47 10.96 5.44
CA VAL A 203 -2.76 11.40 4.87
C VAL A 203 -3.01 12.84 5.28
N VAL A 204 -3.04 13.74 4.31
CA VAL A 204 -3.19 15.18 4.55
C VAL A 204 -4.67 15.56 4.57
N MET A 205 -5.07 16.22 5.65
CA MET A 205 -6.43 16.68 5.93
C MET A 205 -6.43 18.17 6.28
N ARG A 206 -7.24 18.93 5.54
CA ARG A 206 -7.40 20.37 5.74
C ARG A 206 -7.89 20.70 7.14
N GLY A 207 -7.26 21.69 7.77
CA GLY A 207 -7.58 22.16 9.11
C GLY A 207 -7.13 21.21 10.22
N PHE A 208 -6.30 20.21 9.90
CA PHE A 208 -5.79 19.26 10.88
C PHE A 208 -4.26 19.18 10.86
N ASN A 209 -3.68 18.73 9.75
CA ASN A 209 -2.23 18.52 9.59
C ASN A 209 -1.67 19.14 8.30
N ASP A 210 -2.46 19.90 7.56
CA ASP A 210 -2.02 20.54 6.32
C ASP A 210 -1.01 21.68 6.56
N ASP A 211 -0.95 22.18 7.79
CA ASP A 211 0.08 23.07 8.31
C ASP A 211 1.46 22.39 8.43
N GLU A 212 1.51 21.07 8.61
CA GLU A 212 2.75 20.32 8.87
C GLU A 212 3.45 19.80 7.60
N ILE A 213 2.87 20.02 6.40
CA ILE A 213 3.40 19.48 5.12
C ILE A 213 4.89 19.82 4.95
N CYS A 214 5.26 21.09 5.17
CA CYS A 214 6.64 21.52 5.02
C CYS A 214 7.57 20.97 6.10
N ASP A 215 7.07 20.75 7.31
CA ASP A 215 7.86 20.22 8.42
C ASP A 215 8.20 18.74 8.18
N PHE A 216 7.25 17.98 7.60
CA PHE A 216 7.53 16.64 7.10
C PHE A 216 8.60 16.63 5.99
N VAL A 217 8.55 17.60 5.05
CA VAL A 217 9.59 17.72 4.01
C VAL A 217 10.96 17.99 4.64
N GLU A 218 11.03 18.86 5.66
CA GLU A 218 12.29 19.17 6.36
C GLU A 218 12.92 17.93 7.00
N LEU A 219 12.12 16.98 7.52
CA LEU A 219 12.65 15.71 8.06
C LEU A 219 13.48 14.90 7.06
N THR A 220 13.22 15.06 5.75
CA THR A 220 13.99 14.37 4.69
C THR A 220 15.42 14.91 4.54
N ARG A 221 15.72 16.09 5.11
CA ARG A 221 17.05 16.70 5.05
C ARG A 221 18.06 15.95 5.90
N GLU A 222 17.63 15.42 7.03
CA GLU A 222 18.50 14.81 8.04
C GLU A 222 18.40 13.28 8.08
N LYS A 223 17.35 12.72 7.46
CA LYS A 223 17.06 11.28 7.51
C LYS A 223 16.83 10.71 6.11
N PRO A 224 17.31 9.50 5.81
CA PRO A 224 17.07 8.82 4.53
C PRO A 224 15.62 8.27 4.46
N ILE A 225 14.65 9.17 4.55
CA ILE A 225 13.22 8.87 4.51
C ILE A 225 12.59 9.45 3.24
N ASN A 226 11.57 8.76 2.73
CA ASN A 226 10.73 9.23 1.64
C ASN A 226 9.33 9.50 2.19
N ILE A 227 9.00 10.78 2.37
CA ILE A 227 7.64 11.19 2.76
C ILE A 227 6.70 11.10 1.56
N ARG A 228 5.52 10.51 1.76
CA ARG A 228 4.45 10.42 0.78
C ARG A 228 3.20 11.07 1.34
N PHE A 229 2.87 12.23 0.83
CA PHE A 229 1.58 12.87 1.08
C PHE A 229 0.50 12.17 0.28
N ILE A 230 -0.58 11.81 0.96
CA ILE A 230 -1.72 11.11 0.40
C ILE A 230 -2.92 12.04 0.55
N GLU A 231 -3.60 12.31 -0.56
CA GLU A 231 -4.87 13.01 -0.53
C GLU A 231 -5.83 12.22 0.36
N PHE A 232 -6.49 12.90 1.29
CA PHE A 232 -7.65 12.30 1.96
C PHE A 232 -8.62 11.83 0.85
N MET A 233 -9.13 10.60 0.94
CA MET A 233 -10.04 10.02 -0.07
C MET A 233 -11.27 9.39 0.59
N PRO A 234 -12.40 9.27 -0.13
CA PRO A 234 -13.54 8.50 0.35
C PRO A 234 -13.16 7.01 0.44
N PHE A 235 -13.55 6.36 1.53
CA PHE A 235 -13.52 4.90 1.64
C PHE A 235 -14.70 4.43 2.49
N ASP A 236 -15.11 3.17 2.33
CA ASP A 236 -16.18 2.59 3.14
C ASP A 236 -15.81 2.63 4.63
N GLY A 237 -16.46 3.53 5.38
CA GLY A 237 -16.23 3.70 6.82
C GLY A 237 -15.71 5.08 7.27
N ASN A 238 -15.39 6.02 6.36
CA ASN A 238 -15.27 7.44 6.76
C ASN A 238 -16.50 8.27 6.40
N VAL A 239 -16.75 9.28 7.23
CA VAL A 239 -17.54 10.45 6.81
C VAL A 239 -16.67 11.30 5.91
N TRP A 240 -16.61 10.90 4.64
CA TRP A 240 -15.90 11.66 3.61
C TRP A 240 -16.46 13.08 3.51
N ASN A 241 -15.57 14.07 3.47
CA ASN A 241 -15.95 15.46 3.28
C ASN A 241 -14.92 16.14 2.37
N VAL A 242 -15.36 16.55 1.19
CA VAL A 242 -14.50 17.24 0.20
C VAL A 242 -13.84 18.49 0.78
N LYS A 243 -14.45 19.15 1.78
CA LYS A 243 -13.84 20.31 2.46
C LYS A 243 -12.56 19.96 3.22
N LYS A 244 -12.36 18.68 3.57
CA LYS A 244 -11.14 18.18 4.22
C LYS A 244 -10.05 17.79 3.23
N LEU A 245 -10.33 17.73 1.93
CA LEU A 245 -9.34 17.42 0.90
C LEU A 245 -8.35 18.57 0.74
N VAL A 246 -7.07 18.24 0.67
CA VAL A 246 -6.00 19.11 0.17
C VAL A 246 -5.46 18.51 -1.12
N PRO A 247 -5.76 19.08 -2.30
CA PRO A 247 -5.32 18.52 -3.57
C PRO A 247 -3.80 18.51 -3.73
N TYR A 248 -3.28 17.60 -4.55
CA TYR A 248 -1.88 17.49 -4.92
C TYR A 248 -1.27 18.83 -5.36
N SER A 249 -1.98 19.59 -6.20
CA SER A 249 -1.49 20.89 -6.68
C SER A 249 -1.27 21.87 -5.53
N GLU A 250 -2.21 21.95 -4.59
CA GLU A 250 -2.10 22.82 -3.43
C GLU A 250 -0.97 22.38 -2.49
N MET A 251 -0.84 21.07 -2.24
CA MET A 251 0.29 20.54 -1.45
C MET A 251 1.63 20.87 -2.10
N LEU A 252 1.75 20.65 -3.43
CA LEU A 252 2.95 20.96 -4.19
C LEU A 252 3.27 22.46 -4.15
N ASP A 253 2.28 23.32 -4.35
CA ASP A 253 2.46 24.78 -4.32
C ASP A 253 3.00 25.25 -2.96
N ARG A 254 2.51 24.68 -1.85
CA ARG A 254 3.04 24.96 -0.51
C ARG A 254 4.51 24.54 -0.38
N VAL A 255 4.86 23.35 -0.86
CA VAL A 255 6.24 22.85 -0.80
C VAL A 255 7.16 23.69 -1.68
N VAL A 256 6.79 23.98 -2.93
CA VAL A 256 7.62 24.75 -3.86
C VAL A 256 7.88 26.17 -3.34
N LYS A 257 6.90 26.81 -2.70
CA LYS A 257 7.08 28.14 -2.08
C LYS A 257 8.17 28.16 -1.01
N ARG A 258 8.31 27.09 -0.21
CA ARG A 258 9.36 26.99 0.83
C ARG A 258 10.65 26.37 0.32
N PHE A 259 10.57 25.48 -0.67
CA PHE A 259 11.68 24.72 -1.23
C PHE A 259 11.75 24.94 -2.75
N PRO A 260 12.26 26.11 -3.22
CA PRO A 260 12.25 26.46 -4.64
C PRO A 260 13.15 25.54 -5.51
N GLY A 261 14.06 24.77 -4.90
CA GLY A 261 14.92 23.80 -5.58
C GLY A 261 14.29 22.41 -5.81
N LEU A 262 12.98 22.25 -5.59
CA LEU A 262 12.31 20.96 -5.73
C LEU A 262 12.26 20.50 -7.21
N LYS A 263 12.81 19.33 -7.50
CA LYS A 263 12.84 18.72 -8.84
C LYS A 263 12.03 17.43 -8.88
N ARG A 264 11.23 17.27 -9.93
CA ARG A 264 10.48 16.04 -10.22
C ARG A 264 11.45 14.93 -10.64
N LEU A 265 11.32 13.75 -10.04
CA LEU A 265 12.07 12.56 -10.45
C LEU A 265 11.28 11.74 -11.50
N GLN A 266 11.98 10.88 -12.23
CA GLN A 266 11.33 9.88 -13.08
C GLN A 266 10.92 8.68 -12.22
N ASP A 267 9.65 8.30 -12.27
CA ASP A 267 9.12 7.15 -11.53
C ASP A 267 8.85 5.97 -12.44
N HIS A 268 8.66 4.80 -11.83
CA HIS A 268 8.17 3.63 -12.55
C HIS A 268 6.76 3.88 -13.12
N PRO A 269 6.41 3.41 -14.33
CA PRO A 269 5.09 3.66 -14.93
C PRO A 269 3.88 3.22 -14.09
N THR A 270 4.07 2.24 -13.21
CA THR A 270 3.03 1.71 -12.32
C THR A 270 3.05 2.31 -10.91
N ASP A 271 3.98 3.22 -10.61
CA ASP A 271 4.01 3.91 -9.32
C ASP A 271 2.89 4.96 -9.25
N THR A 272 2.14 4.93 -8.16
CA THR A 272 1.08 5.91 -7.88
C THR A 272 1.59 7.20 -7.27
N ALA A 273 2.79 7.19 -6.70
CA ALA A 273 3.42 8.34 -6.07
C ALA A 273 4.25 9.12 -7.10
N LYS A 274 4.21 10.45 -7.01
CA LYS A 274 5.10 11.34 -7.75
C LYS A 274 6.27 11.73 -6.85
N ASN A 275 7.46 11.19 -7.09
CA ASN A 275 8.64 11.52 -6.28
C ASN A 275 9.32 12.83 -6.71
N PHE A 276 9.83 13.55 -5.72
CA PHE A 276 10.60 14.77 -5.88
C PHE A 276 11.88 14.71 -5.04
N LYS A 277 12.91 15.44 -5.46
CA LYS A 277 14.14 15.65 -4.70
C LYS A 277 14.45 17.13 -4.66
N ASN A 278 14.87 17.65 -3.51
CA ASN A 278 15.40 19.00 -3.44
C ASN A 278 16.84 19.04 -3.97
N SER A 279 17.14 19.93 -4.91
CA SER A 279 18.46 20.01 -5.53
C SER A 279 19.56 20.57 -4.62
N THR A 280 19.20 21.15 -3.47
CA THR A 280 20.17 21.66 -2.47
C THR A 280 20.56 20.62 -1.42
N SER A 281 20.09 19.37 -1.54
CA SER A 281 20.49 18.26 -0.68
C SER A 281 21.66 17.52 -1.32
N SER A 282 22.87 18.04 -1.12
CA SER A 282 24.15 17.35 -1.28
C SER A 282 24.33 16.32 -0.17
#